data_AF-A0AAW6CNY9-F1
#
_entry.id   AF-A0AAW6CNY9-F1
#
_cell.length_a   1.000
_cell.length_b   1.000
_cell.length_c   1.000
_cell.angle_alpha   90.00
_cell.angle_beta   90.00
_cell.angle_gamma   90.00
#
_symmetry.space_group_name_H-M   'P 1'
#
loop_
_entity.id
_entity.type
_entity.pdbx_description
1 polymer ?
#
loop_
_entity_poly.entity_id
_entity_poly.type
_entity_poly.pdbx_seq_one_letter_code
_entity_poly.pdbx_strand_id
1 'polypeptide(L)'
;MVLMLSMGLPVYAADDPLTVVNNLSDFIFGLVRAIGMILLGFGVVQIGLSLKSHDPSSRANGFMTLAGGIVITFAKEILTIITGG
;
A
#
# COMPACT_ATOMS: atom_id res chain seq x y z
N MET A 1 37.85 -34.19 -15.37
CA MET A 1 37.90 -32.93 -16.14
C MET A 1 36.50 -32.57 -16.66
N VAL A 2 35.55 -32.34 -15.74
CA VAL A 2 34.20 -31.90 -16.11
C VAL A 2 34.27 -30.41 -16.41
N LEU A 3 34.16 -30.07 -17.69
CA LEU A 3 34.10 -28.70 -18.17
C LEU A 3 32.66 -28.21 -17.99
N MET A 4 32.33 -27.73 -16.78
CA MET A 4 31.11 -26.97 -16.53
C MET A 4 31.27 -25.61 -17.21
N LEU A 5 30.73 -25.48 -18.42
CA LEU A 5 30.53 -24.20 -19.10
C LEU A 5 29.53 -23.39 -18.26
N SER A 6 30.04 -22.72 -17.23
CA SER A 6 29.34 -21.60 -16.57
C SER A 6 29.23 -20.51 -17.62
N MET A 7 28.17 -20.57 -18.43
CA MET A 7 27.64 -19.37 -19.06
C MET A 7 27.10 -18.54 -17.91
N GLY A 8 28.00 -17.84 -17.23
CA GLY A 8 27.67 -16.66 -16.46
C GLY A 8 27.12 -15.68 -17.47
N LEU A 9 25.83 -15.81 -17.79
CA LEU A 9 25.09 -14.67 -18.29
C LEU A 9 25.32 -13.62 -17.21
N PRO A 10 25.98 -12.48 -17.52
CA PRO A 10 25.85 -11.36 -16.63
C PRO A 10 24.35 -11.10 -16.57
N VAL A 11 23.73 -11.36 -15.42
CA VAL A 11 22.51 -10.63 -15.07
C VAL A 11 23.00 -9.20 -14.95
N TYR A 12 22.94 -8.51 -16.08
CA TYR A 12 23.20 -7.10 -16.17
C TYR A 12 22.17 -6.48 -15.22
N ALA A 13 22.61 -6.05 -14.04
CA ALA A 13 21.94 -4.96 -13.35
C ALA A 13 22.18 -3.75 -14.27
N ALA A 14 21.36 -3.63 -15.30
CA ALA A 14 21.36 -2.49 -16.19
C ALA A 14 21.00 -1.28 -15.32
N ASP A 15 22.05 -0.53 -15.00
CA ASP A 15 22.05 0.86 -14.58
C ASP A 15 21.36 1.17 -13.23
N ASP A 16 22.23 1.38 -12.24
CA ASP A 16 21.98 1.89 -10.89
C ASP A 16 21.06 1.05 -9.97
N PRO A 17 21.61 0.39 -8.92
CA PRO A 17 20.81 -0.36 -7.94
C PRO A 17 19.78 0.51 -7.21
N LEU A 18 19.92 1.84 -7.24
CA LEU A 18 18.94 2.78 -6.73
C LEU A 18 17.61 2.74 -7.51
N THR A 19 17.67 2.51 -8.83
CA THR A 19 16.50 2.41 -9.71
C THR A 19 15.62 1.21 -9.34
N VAL A 20 16.24 0.06 -9.07
CA VAL A 20 15.51 -1.15 -8.65
C VAL A 20 14.83 -0.95 -7.30
N VAL A 21 15.51 -0.29 -6.36
CA VAL A 21 14.95 0.05 -5.04
C VAL A 21 13.77 1.03 -5.16
N ASN A 22 13.86 2.02 -6.05
CA ASN A 22 12.79 2.98 -6.29
C ASN A 22 11.55 2.30 -6.91
N ASN A 23 11.73 1.42 -7.89
CA ASN A 23 10.63 0.63 -8.47
C ASN A 23 9.97 -0.30 -7.44
N LEU A 24 10.77 -0.89 -6.55
CA LEU A 24 10.24 -1.68 -5.44
C LEU A 24 9.43 -0.82 -4.46
N SER A 25 9.94 0.37 -4.11
CA SER A 25 9.22 1.34 -3.26
C SER A 25 7.86 1.70 -3.87
N ASP A 26 7.82 2.00 -5.17
CA ASP A 26 6.58 2.31 -5.88
C ASP A 26 5.59 1.14 -5.90
N PHE A 27 6.09 -0.08 -6.07
CA PHE A 27 5.28 -1.29 -5.99
C PHE A 27 4.68 -1.47 -4.59
N ILE A 28 5.47 -1.33 -3.53
CA ILE A 28 5.01 -1.45 -2.14
C ILE A 28 3.99 -0.36 -1.81
N PHE A 29 4.22 0.89 -2.21
CA PHE A 29 3.23 1.95 -2.05
C PHE A 29 1.95 1.72 -2.85
N GLY A 30 2.04 1.08 -4.02
CA GLY A 30 0.89 0.62 -4.78
C GLY A 30 0.06 -0.43 -4.02
N LEU A 31 0.70 -1.40 -3.38
CA LEU A 31 0.02 -2.39 -2.52
C LEU A 31 -0.63 -1.74 -1.30
N VAL A 32 0.06 -0.81 -0.62
CA VAL A 32 -0.49 -0.07 0.53
C VAL A 32 -1.72 0.73 0.13
N ARG A 33 -1.70 1.40 -1.03
CA ARG A 33 -2.85 2.13 -1.57
C ARG A 33 -4.02 1.20 -1.90
N ALA A 34 -3.75 0.03 -2.48
CA ALA A 34 -4.78 -0.97 -2.76
C ALA A 34 -5.45 -1.49 -1.47
N ILE A 35 -4.66 -1.73 -0.40
CA ILE A 35 -5.19 -2.10 0.92
C ILE A 35 -6.02 -0.96 1.52
N GLY A 36 -5.59 0.29 1.38
CA GLY A 36 -6.35 1.48 1.80
C GLY A 36 -7.74 1.54 1.14
N MET A 37 -7.82 1.30 -0.16
CA MET A 37 -9.10 1.26 -0.91
C MET A 37 -10.04 0.15 -0.42
N ILE A 38 -9.50 -1.02 -0.04
CA ILE A 38 -10.30 -2.12 0.51
C ILE A 38 -10.84 -1.76 1.90
N LEU A 39 -10.02 -1.15 2.76
CA LEU A 39 -10.44 -0.69 4.09
C LEU A 39 -11.47 0.43 4.00
N LEU A 40 -11.38 1.31 3.00
CA LEU A 40 -12.42 2.29 2.71
C LEU A 40 -13.75 1.61 2.36
N GLY A 41 -13.73 0.63 1.45
CA GLY A 41 -14.92 -0.15 1.11
C GLY A 41 -15.54 -0.83 2.33
N PHE A 42 -14.71 -1.42 3.20
CA PHE A 42 -15.15 -2.06 4.43
C PHE A 42 -15.70 -1.04 5.46
N GLY A 43 -15.07 0.12 5.58
CA GLY A 43 -15.55 1.22 6.43
C GLY A 43 -16.93 1.73 6.00
N VAL A 44 -17.18 1.87 4.69
CA VAL A 44 -18.52 2.24 4.17
C VAL A 44 -19.56 1.18 4.54
N VAL A 45 -19.25 -0.11 4.40
CA VAL A 45 -20.16 -1.20 4.78
C VAL A 45 -20.48 -1.17 6.27
N GLN A 46 -19.48 -0.90 7.13
CA GLN A 46 -19.71 -0.74 8.57
C GLN A 46 -20.63 0.45 8.87
N ILE A 47 -20.44 1.58 8.19
CA ILE A 47 -21.33 2.74 8.36
C ILE A 47 -22.75 2.40 7.87
N GLY A 48 -22.91 1.77 6.70
CA GLY A 48 -24.20 1.37 6.16
C GLY A 48 -24.98 0.43 7.06
N LEU A 49 -24.31 -0.54 7.69
CA LEU A 49 -24.93 -1.43 8.68
C LEU A 49 -25.23 -0.70 9.99
N SER A 50 -24.38 0.23 10.41
CA SER A 50 -24.57 1.04 11.63
C SER A 50 -25.71 2.06 11.55
N LEU A 51 -26.15 2.42 10.34
CA LEU A 51 -27.35 3.23 10.12
C LEU A 51 -28.63 2.45 10.47
N LYS A 52 -28.64 1.13 10.22
CA LYS A 52 -29.77 0.23 10.54
C LYS A 52 -29.86 -0.12 12.03
N SER A 53 -28.76 -0.16 12.78
CA SER A 53 -28.75 -0.65 14.17
C SER A 53 -28.96 0.42 15.26
N HIS A 54 -29.01 1.71 14.93
CA HIS A 54 -29.20 2.82 15.89
C HIS A 54 -28.22 2.83 17.10
N ASP A 55 -27.11 2.09 17.00
CA ASP A 55 -26.08 2.01 18.03
C ASP A 55 -24.93 2.98 17.74
N PRO A 56 -24.68 3.99 18.62
CA PRO A 56 -23.65 5.00 18.42
C PRO A 56 -22.24 4.42 18.22
N SER A 57 -21.93 3.32 18.90
CA SER A 57 -20.61 2.67 18.86
C SER A 57 -20.30 2.04 17.49
N SER A 58 -21.31 1.47 16.81
CA SER A 58 -21.14 0.89 15.47
C SER A 58 -20.88 1.97 14.41
N ARG A 59 -21.47 3.15 14.60
CA ARG A 59 -21.26 4.33 13.74
C ARG A 59 -19.86 4.92 13.95
N ALA A 60 -19.44 5.02 15.21
CA ALA A 60 -18.10 5.50 15.57
C ALA A 60 -16.99 4.57 15.03
N ASN A 61 -17.16 3.25 15.13
CA ASN A 61 -16.20 2.27 14.63
C ASN A 61 -16.12 2.24 13.09
N GLY A 62 -17.27 2.38 12.41
CA GLY A 62 -17.31 2.51 10.95
C GLY A 62 -16.61 3.80 10.47
N PHE A 63 -16.80 4.91 11.18
CA PHE A 63 -16.14 6.17 10.87
C PHE A 63 -14.63 6.13 11.14
N MET A 64 -14.18 5.50 12.24
CA MET A 64 -12.76 5.30 12.50
C MET A 64 -12.09 4.42 11.44
N THR A 65 -12.77 3.37 10.96
CA THR A 65 -12.27 2.51 9.88
C THR A 65 -12.15 3.29 8.57
N LEU A 66 -13.12 4.17 8.27
CA LEU A 66 -13.02 5.07 7.12
C LEU A 66 -11.84 6.04 7.25
N ALA A 67 -11.70 6.72 8.39
CA ALA A 67 -10.61 7.66 8.61
C ALA A 67 -9.23 6.98 8.47
N GLY A 68 -9.07 5.78 9.06
CA GLY A 68 -7.87 4.96 8.88
C GLY A 68 -7.64 4.54 7.43
N GLY A 69 -8.69 4.14 6.72
CA GLY A 69 -8.63 3.80 5.29
C GLY A 69 -8.16 4.98 4.44
N ILE A 70 -8.65 6.20 4.69
CA ILE A 70 -8.23 7.42 3.97
C ILE A 70 -6.73 7.65 4.17
N VAL A 71 -6.27 7.65 5.42
CA VAL A 71 -4.85 7.88 5.75
C VAL A 71 -3.94 6.84 5.11
N ILE A 72 -4.32 5.56 5.12
CA ILE A 72 -3.54 4.48 4.50
C ILE A 72 -3.49 4.63 2.97
N THR A 73 -4.61 5.00 2.34
CA THR A 73 -4.70 5.17 0.88
C THR A 73 -3.77 6.29 0.39
N PHE A 74 -3.62 7.34 1.20
CA PHE A 74 -2.75 8.48 0.92
C PHE A 74 -1.38 8.39 1.60
N ALA A 75 -0.99 7.25 2.19
CA ALA A 75 0.26 7.12 2.93
C ALA A 75 1.52 7.52 2.13
N LYS A 76 1.55 7.20 0.82
CA LYS A 76 2.64 7.63 -0.08
C LYS A 76 2.68 9.15 -0.22
N GLU A 77 1.54 9.77 -0.48
CA GLU A 77 1.42 11.21 -0.69
C GLU A 77 1.75 11.97 0.61
N ILE A 78 1.27 11.48 1.76
CA ILE A 78 1.61 12.02 3.08
C ILE A 78 3.11 11.91 3.35
N LEU A 79 3.72 10.75 3.04
CA LEU A 79 5.16 10.58 3.21
C LEU A 79 5.93 11.57 2.35
N THR A 80 5.59 11.73 1.07
CA THR A 80 6.23 12.69 0.17
C THR A 80 6.11 14.14 0.67
N ILE A 81 4.96 14.51 1.23
CA ILE A 81 4.75 15.84 1.83
C ILE A 81 5.64 16.03 3.07
N ILE A 82 5.76 15.03 3.94
CA ILE A 82 6.56 15.10 5.18
C ILE A 82 8.06 15.03 4.90
N THR A 83 8.48 14.21 3.94
CA THR A 83 9.89 14.10 3.54
C THR A 83 10.35 15.27 2.70
N GLY A 84 9.44 16.21 2.37
CA GLY A 84 9.77 17.48 1.71
C GLY A 84 10.50 17.26 0.40
N GLY A 85 9.87 16.55 -0.54
CA GLY A 85 10.40 16.35 -1.88
C GLY A 85 10.99 17.61 -2.49
#